data_AF-A0A958SZS0-F1
#
_entry.id   AF-A0A958SZS0-F1
#
_cell.length_a   1.000
_cell.length_b   1.000
_cell.length_c   1.000
_cell.angle_alpha   90.00
_cell.angle_beta   90.00
_cell.angle_gamma   90.00
#
_symmetry.space_group_name_H-M   'P 1'
#
loop_
_entity.id
_entity.type
_entity.pdbx_description
1 polymer ?
#
loop_
_entity_poly.entity_id
_entity_poly.type
_entity_poly.pdbx_seq_one_letter_code
_entity_poly.pdbx_strand_id
1 'polypeptide(L)'
;ELSASSCKILNEEAIELVYQPSTKTLWASCDVPVRVINKYLGYELKYSMVQFEVHFKESFSDFAGIDYVYYSGTSIFSELKEKPKKKYLKNRKAEYFGSSLHFMRALRDKRLNEEGFDTYIQDTSGQSNLFLPVKPYDYLEVQEDNPDKTKVVMKVPKVVIQYKKAEQSALMMIDNYDTFYIDQFGIHQPVEKLFFSGVFGYKRMAALLPLDYSPDK
;
A
#
# COMPACT_ATOMS: atom_id res chain seq x y z
N GLU A 1 -17.55 -7.65 8.50
CA GLU A 1 -17.49 -7.39 7.05
C GLU A 1 -16.13 -6.80 6.74
N LEU A 2 -15.39 -7.42 5.82
CA LEU A 2 -14.13 -6.89 5.32
C LEU A 2 -14.43 -5.82 4.26
N SER A 3 -13.56 -4.83 4.10
CA SER A 3 -13.77 -3.75 3.14
C SER A 3 -13.91 -4.26 1.69
N ALA A 4 -13.10 -5.27 1.32
CA ALA A 4 -13.10 -5.84 -0.03
C ALA A 4 -14.42 -6.51 -0.43
N SER A 5 -15.05 -7.29 0.46
CA SER A 5 -16.32 -7.97 0.18
C SER A 5 -17.52 -7.02 0.05
N SER A 6 -17.32 -5.74 0.41
CA SER A 6 -18.34 -4.68 0.32
C SER A 6 -18.10 -3.71 -0.84
N CYS A 7 -17.11 -4.01 -1.69
CA CYS A 7 -16.80 -3.25 -2.89
C CYS A 7 -17.50 -3.85 -4.11
N LYS A 8 -17.96 -3.00 -5.03
CA LYS A 8 -18.47 -3.40 -6.34
C LYS A 8 -17.90 -2.48 -7.41
N ILE A 9 -17.24 -3.04 -8.42
CA ILE A 9 -16.85 -2.29 -9.63
C ILE A 9 -18.11 -2.16 -10.50
N LEU A 10 -18.38 -0.95 -10.99
CA LEU A 10 -19.61 -0.65 -11.73
C LEU A 10 -19.47 -0.79 -13.24
N ASN A 11 -18.25 -0.71 -13.76
CA ASN A 11 -17.91 -0.75 -15.17
C ASN A 11 -16.77 -1.75 -15.44
N GLU A 12 -16.94 -3.00 -14.98
CA GLU A 12 -15.95 -4.07 -15.18
C GLU A 12 -15.70 -4.36 -16.66
N GLU A 13 -16.73 -4.21 -17.49
CA GLU A 13 -16.68 -4.37 -18.94
C GLU A 13 -15.77 -3.37 -19.65
N ALA A 14 -15.44 -2.24 -19.00
CA ALA A 14 -14.52 -1.25 -19.53
C ALA A 14 -13.04 -1.60 -19.23
N ILE A 15 -12.79 -2.62 -18.40
CA ILE A 15 -11.44 -3.04 -18.03
C ILE A 15 -10.97 -4.10 -19.00
N GLU A 16 -9.91 -3.77 -19.75
CA GLU A 16 -9.24 -4.72 -20.62
C GLU A 16 -8.10 -5.39 -19.86
N LEU A 17 -7.98 -6.71 -20.02
CA LEU A 17 -6.98 -7.53 -19.34
C LEU A 17 -6.15 -8.27 -20.39
N VAL A 18 -4.84 -8.12 -20.32
CA VAL A 18 -3.89 -8.78 -21.23
C VAL A 18 -2.85 -9.51 -20.41
N TYR A 19 -2.87 -10.85 -20.48
CA TYR A 19 -1.83 -11.67 -19.88
C TYR A 19 -0.72 -11.94 -20.89
N GLN A 20 0.52 -11.63 -20.51
CA GLN A 20 1.72 -11.90 -21.28
C GLN A 20 2.47 -13.10 -20.68
N PRO A 21 2.41 -14.30 -21.29
CA PRO A 21 3.02 -15.50 -20.71
C PRO A 21 4.54 -15.45 -20.61
N SER A 22 5.20 -14.75 -21.54
CA SER A 22 6.68 -14.66 -21.57
C SER A 22 7.26 -13.93 -20.36
N THR A 23 6.55 -12.92 -19.84
CA THR A 23 6.93 -12.17 -18.65
C THR A 23 6.12 -12.57 -17.42
N LYS A 24 5.10 -13.43 -17.58
CA LYS A 24 4.14 -13.81 -16.54
C LYS A 24 3.51 -12.60 -15.88
N THR A 25 3.10 -11.65 -16.72
CA THR A 25 2.53 -10.37 -16.28
C THR A 25 1.10 -10.24 -16.80
N LEU A 26 0.16 -9.95 -15.92
CA LEU A 26 -1.18 -9.50 -16.29
C LEU A 26 -1.22 -7.98 -16.27
N TRP A 27 -1.49 -7.39 -17.41
CA TRP A 27 -1.72 -5.97 -17.59
C TRP A 27 -3.21 -5.67 -17.53
N ALA A 28 -3.56 -4.51 -16.98
CA ALA A 28 -4.91 -3.95 -17.12
C ALA A 28 -4.85 -2.55 -17.70
N SER A 29 -5.83 -2.21 -18.53
CA SER A 29 -6.05 -0.88 -19.08
C SER A 29 -7.53 -0.52 -19.04
N CYS A 30 -7.83 0.77 -18.95
CA CYS A 30 -9.20 1.27 -18.97
C CYS A 30 -9.20 2.74 -19.42
N ASP A 31 -9.89 3.05 -20.52
CA ASP A 31 -9.93 4.40 -21.10
C ASP A 31 -10.80 5.39 -20.29
N VAL A 32 -11.62 4.86 -19.39
CA VAL A 32 -12.49 5.63 -18.50
C VAL A 32 -12.14 5.34 -17.04
N PRO A 33 -12.44 6.26 -16.10
CA PRO A 33 -12.20 5.98 -14.68
C PRO A 33 -12.97 4.73 -14.22
N VAL A 34 -12.28 3.80 -13.57
CA VAL A 34 -12.89 2.64 -12.92
C VAL A 34 -13.71 3.13 -11.74
N ARG A 35 -15.01 2.83 -11.72
CA ARG A 35 -15.95 3.26 -10.70
C ARG A 35 -16.17 2.13 -9.70
N VAL A 36 -15.84 2.36 -8.45
CA VAL A 36 -15.97 1.40 -7.36
C VAL A 36 -16.88 1.94 -6.28
N ILE A 37 -17.96 1.23 -5.96
CA ILE A 37 -18.80 1.53 -4.80
C ILE A 37 -18.28 0.75 -3.61
N ASN A 38 -17.79 1.46 -2.60
CA ASN A 38 -17.38 0.89 -1.33
C ASN A 38 -18.45 1.18 -0.25
N LYS A 39 -19.34 0.20 -0.02
CA LYS A 39 -20.40 0.34 0.98
C LYS A 39 -19.88 0.26 2.43
N TYR A 40 -18.67 -0.26 2.64
CA TYR A 40 -18.05 -0.36 3.94
C TYR A 40 -17.52 1.00 4.41
N LEU A 41 -16.86 1.74 3.52
CA LEU A 41 -16.34 3.08 3.79
C LEU A 41 -17.33 4.20 3.46
N GLY A 42 -18.39 3.91 2.72
CA GLY A 42 -19.40 4.90 2.34
C GLY A 42 -18.95 5.81 1.20
N TYR A 43 -18.06 5.34 0.32
CA TYR A 43 -17.54 6.12 -0.81
C TYR A 43 -17.91 5.50 -2.16
N GLU A 44 -18.14 6.35 -3.16
CA GLU A 44 -17.85 6.05 -4.56
C GLU A 44 -16.42 6.49 -4.84
N LEU A 45 -15.60 5.57 -5.33
CA LEU A 45 -14.24 5.80 -5.78
C LEU A 45 -14.24 5.81 -7.30
N LYS A 46 -13.67 6.84 -7.92
CA LYS A 46 -13.33 6.87 -9.34
C LYS A 46 -11.81 6.81 -9.45
N TYR A 47 -11.30 5.79 -10.11
CA TYR A 47 -9.87 5.57 -10.28
C TYR A 47 -9.48 5.68 -11.75
N SER A 48 -8.74 6.74 -12.09
CA SER A 48 -8.15 6.89 -13.42
C SER A 48 -6.80 6.19 -13.43
N MET A 49 -6.77 5.02 -14.07
CA MET A 49 -5.59 4.16 -14.17
C MET A 49 -4.59 4.75 -15.16
N VAL A 50 -3.33 4.82 -14.76
CA VAL A 50 -2.20 5.15 -15.65
C VAL A 50 -1.47 3.87 -16.03
N GLN A 51 -1.19 3.01 -15.05
CA GLN A 51 -0.60 1.69 -15.27
C GLN A 51 -1.12 0.71 -14.23
N PHE A 52 -1.27 -0.54 -14.64
CA PHE A 52 -1.61 -1.65 -13.75
C PHE A 52 -0.99 -2.93 -14.27
N GLU A 53 -0.28 -3.62 -13.39
CA GLU A 53 0.35 -4.90 -13.69
C GLU A 53 0.42 -5.80 -12.45
N VAL A 54 0.17 -7.09 -12.67
CA VAL A 54 0.35 -8.15 -11.69
C VAL A 54 1.43 -9.08 -12.21
N HIS A 55 2.51 -9.21 -11.46
CA HIS A 55 3.58 -10.15 -11.78
C HIS A 55 3.38 -11.42 -10.98
N PHE A 56 3.41 -12.56 -11.66
CA PHE A 56 3.24 -13.87 -11.04
C PHE A 56 4.58 -14.57 -10.84
N LYS A 57 4.65 -15.36 -9.78
CA LYS A 57 5.81 -16.19 -9.46
C LYS A 57 5.98 -17.30 -10.48
N GLU A 58 7.22 -17.72 -10.65
CA GLU A 58 7.54 -18.99 -11.28
C GLU A 58 6.96 -20.13 -10.44
N SER A 59 5.99 -20.86 -10.99
CA SER A 59 5.38 -22.01 -10.33
C SER A 59 5.36 -23.20 -11.28
N PHE A 60 5.65 -24.38 -10.75
CA PHE A 60 5.47 -25.67 -11.43
C PHE A 60 4.03 -26.21 -11.27
N SER A 61 3.17 -25.49 -10.56
CA SER A 61 1.73 -25.79 -10.43
C SER A 61 0.89 -24.76 -11.19
N ASP A 62 -0.31 -25.15 -11.60
CA ASP A 62 -1.29 -24.28 -12.28
C ASP A 62 -1.72 -23.05 -11.46
N PHE A 63 -1.33 -22.99 -10.19
CA PHE A 63 -1.54 -21.84 -9.31
C PHE A 63 -0.23 -21.04 -9.19
N ALA A 64 0.02 -20.16 -10.14
CA ALA A 64 1.08 -19.16 -10.01
C ALA A 64 0.67 -18.15 -8.93
N GLY A 65 1.42 -18.10 -7.82
CA GLY A 65 1.21 -17.10 -6.78
C GLY A 65 1.52 -15.69 -7.30
N ILE A 66 0.89 -14.66 -6.74
CA ILE A 66 1.25 -13.27 -7.02
C ILE A 66 2.63 -12.99 -6.40
N ASP A 67 3.56 -12.46 -7.19
CA ASP A 67 4.84 -11.96 -6.72
C ASP A 67 4.66 -10.54 -6.19
N TYR A 68 4.28 -9.62 -7.07
CA TYR A 68 3.91 -8.25 -6.72
C TYR A 68 2.85 -7.66 -7.66
N VAL A 69 2.27 -6.55 -7.23
CA VAL A 69 1.31 -5.78 -8.03
C VAL A 69 1.78 -4.34 -8.05
N TYR A 70 1.92 -3.78 -9.24
CA TYR A 70 2.15 -2.37 -9.45
C TYR A 70 0.90 -1.73 -10.03
N TYR A 71 0.53 -0.57 -9.49
CA TYR A 71 -0.56 0.24 -10.04
C TYR A 71 -0.31 1.70 -9.75
N SER A 72 -0.60 2.55 -10.72
CA SER A 72 -0.46 4.00 -10.62
C SER A 72 -1.63 4.69 -11.31
N GLY A 73 -2.01 5.84 -10.77
CA GLY A 73 -3.20 6.57 -11.20
C GLY A 73 -3.73 7.50 -10.12
N THR A 74 -4.84 8.18 -10.43
CA THR A 74 -5.47 9.15 -9.53
C THR A 74 -6.81 8.64 -9.03
N SER A 75 -7.09 8.83 -7.74
CA SER A 75 -8.36 8.49 -7.11
C SER A 75 -9.15 9.75 -6.74
N ILE A 76 -10.44 9.74 -7.06
CA ILE A 76 -11.40 10.75 -6.60
C ILE A 76 -12.46 10.04 -5.77
N PHE A 77 -12.75 10.60 -4.59
CA PHE A 77 -13.74 10.06 -3.66
C PHE A 77 -14.98 10.95 -3.65
N SER A 78 -16.15 10.32 -3.59
CA SER A 78 -17.42 10.98 -3.40
C SER A 78 -18.22 10.25 -2.33
N GLU A 79 -18.85 11.00 -1.43
CA GLU A 79 -19.69 10.41 -0.39
C GLU A 79 -20.92 9.74 -0.99
N LEU A 80 -21.26 8.52 -0.54
CA LEU A 80 -22.51 7.86 -0.95
C LEU A 80 -23.75 8.51 -0.34
N LYS A 81 -23.58 9.37 0.66
CA LYS A 81 -24.65 10.10 1.35
C LYS A 81 -24.17 11.49 1.74
N GLU A 82 -25.05 12.48 1.62
CA GLU A 82 -24.77 13.86 2.05
C GLU A 82 -24.23 13.94 3.49
N LYS A 83 -24.81 13.14 4.39
CA LYS A 83 -24.33 12.98 5.75
C LYS A 83 -23.76 11.57 5.97
N PRO A 84 -22.44 11.43 6.20
CA PRO A 84 -21.83 10.14 6.47
C PRO A 84 -22.44 9.48 7.72
N LYS A 85 -22.74 8.19 7.62
CA LYS A 85 -23.22 7.40 8.76
C LYS A 85 -22.09 7.24 9.78
N LYS A 86 -22.42 7.19 11.08
CA LYS A 86 -21.46 6.88 12.16
C LYS A 86 -20.66 5.60 11.90
N LYS A 87 -21.27 4.58 11.29
CA LYS A 87 -20.57 3.32 10.89
C LYS A 87 -19.44 3.59 9.90
N TYR A 88 -19.64 4.48 8.92
CA TYR A 88 -18.60 4.83 7.93
C TYR A 88 -17.42 5.52 8.58
N LEU A 89 -17.67 6.50 9.45
CA LEU A 89 -16.60 7.20 10.18
C LEU A 89 -15.78 6.24 11.04
N LYS A 90 -16.45 5.33 11.76
CA LYS A 90 -15.79 4.29 12.54
C LYS A 90 -14.93 3.37 11.67
N ASN A 91 -15.47 2.94 10.53
CA ASN A 91 -14.77 2.06 9.59
C ASN A 91 -13.56 2.75 8.96
N ARG A 92 -13.68 4.02 8.55
CA ARG A 92 -12.56 4.80 8.01
C ARG A 92 -11.43 4.94 9.04
N LYS A 93 -11.76 5.20 10.30
CA LYS A 93 -10.78 5.25 11.39
C LYS A 93 -10.09 3.90 11.58
N ALA A 94 -10.85 2.80 11.50
CA ALA A 94 -10.30 1.46 11.59
C ALA A 94 -9.39 1.10 10.41
N GLU A 95 -9.73 1.49 9.17
CA GLU A 95 -8.89 1.25 7.99
C GLU A 95 -7.65 2.14 7.95
N TYR A 96 -7.70 3.35 8.54
CA TYR A 96 -6.53 4.21 8.63
C TYR A 96 -5.44 3.59 9.49
N PHE A 97 -5.77 3.20 10.71
CA PHE A 97 -4.78 2.69 11.66
C PHE A 97 -4.20 1.35 11.21
N GLY A 98 -2.88 1.32 11.00
CA GLY A 98 -2.20 0.14 10.47
C GLY A 98 -2.24 0.04 8.95
N SER A 99 -2.69 1.06 8.24
CA SER A 99 -2.54 1.16 6.78
C SER A 99 -1.13 1.58 6.36
N SER A 100 -0.82 1.42 5.08
CA SER A 100 0.39 1.99 4.48
C SER A 100 0.42 3.52 4.58
N LEU A 101 -0.73 4.19 4.49
CA LEU A 101 -0.83 5.64 4.68
C LEU A 101 -0.43 6.07 6.09
N HIS A 102 -0.93 5.36 7.11
CA HIS A 102 -0.53 5.59 8.50
C HIS A 102 0.96 5.36 8.71
N PHE A 103 1.48 4.25 8.17
CA PHE A 103 2.90 3.93 8.24
C PHE A 103 3.79 4.99 7.57
N MET A 104 3.45 5.44 6.36
CA MET A 104 4.25 6.44 5.63
C MET A 104 4.32 7.78 6.36
N ARG A 105 3.20 8.22 6.95
CA ARG A 105 3.16 9.45 7.75
C ARG A 105 3.97 9.30 9.03
N ALA A 106 3.82 8.19 9.75
CA ALA A 106 4.60 7.90 10.95
C ALA A 106 6.11 7.76 10.66
N LEU A 107 6.47 7.15 9.53
CA LEU A 107 7.85 7.04 9.06
C LEU A 107 8.45 8.43 8.80
N ARG A 108 7.76 9.25 8.01
CA ARG A 108 8.14 10.64 7.71
C ARG A 108 8.40 11.44 9.00
N ASP A 109 7.46 11.37 9.95
CA ASP A 109 7.52 12.17 11.17
C ASP A 109 8.46 11.59 12.23
N LYS A 110 9.18 10.49 11.93
CA LYS A 110 10.03 9.76 12.87
C LYS A 110 9.29 9.24 14.12
N ARG A 111 8.03 8.82 13.96
CA ARG A 111 7.14 8.34 15.06
C ARG A 111 6.66 6.88 14.94
N LEU A 112 7.41 6.00 14.27
CA LEU A 112 6.96 4.62 14.01
C LEU A 112 6.66 3.83 15.29
N ASN A 113 7.56 3.87 16.26
CA ASN A 113 7.37 3.12 17.50
C ASN A 113 6.23 3.68 18.36
N GLU A 114 6.09 5.01 18.44
CA GLU A 114 4.99 5.69 19.15
C GLU A 114 3.62 5.35 18.53
N GLU A 115 3.58 5.24 17.21
CA GLU A 115 2.38 4.86 16.46
C GLU A 115 2.16 3.33 16.45
N GLY A 116 3.00 2.55 17.13
CA GLY A 116 2.79 1.11 17.35
C GLY A 116 3.29 0.20 16.22
N PHE A 117 4.25 0.67 15.42
CA PHE A 117 4.95 -0.12 14.42
C PHE A 117 6.28 -0.66 14.95
N ASP A 118 6.44 -1.98 14.89
CA ASP A 118 7.69 -2.68 15.12
C ASP A 118 8.29 -3.12 13.77
N THR A 119 9.62 -3.10 13.66
CA THR A 119 10.32 -3.44 12.42
C THR A 119 11.28 -4.62 12.60
N TYR A 120 11.38 -5.43 11.57
CA TYR A 120 12.22 -6.62 11.52
C TYR A 120 12.94 -6.71 10.18
N ILE A 121 14.14 -7.27 10.19
CA ILE A 121 14.92 -7.57 8.98
C ILE A 121 15.29 -9.04 8.95
N GLN A 122 15.56 -9.56 7.76
CA GLN A 122 16.08 -10.91 7.63
C GLN A 122 17.51 -10.95 8.19
N ASP A 123 17.80 -11.94 9.03
CA ASP A 123 19.14 -12.26 9.46
C ASP A 123 19.95 -12.74 8.25
N THR A 124 20.98 -11.97 7.89
CA THR A 124 21.91 -12.35 6.82
C THR A 124 23.22 -12.88 7.37
N SER A 125 23.35 -13.01 8.70
CA SER A 125 24.54 -13.55 9.36
C SER A 125 24.42 -15.08 9.49
N GLY A 126 25.16 -15.82 8.68
CA GLY A 126 25.17 -17.29 8.71
C GLY A 126 24.07 -17.95 7.87
N GLN A 127 23.56 -19.11 8.32
CA GLN A 127 22.54 -19.91 7.63
C GLN A 127 21.11 -19.69 8.17
N SER A 128 20.90 -18.66 9.01
CA SER A 128 19.62 -18.36 9.64
C SER A 128 18.68 -17.66 8.66
N ASN A 129 17.41 -18.07 8.61
CA ASN A 129 16.34 -17.38 7.87
C ASN A 129 15.38 -16.64 8.82
N LEU A 130 15.82 -16.31 10.03
CA LEU A 130 15.00 -15.65 11.04
C LEU A 130 14.86 -14.16 10.74
N PHE A 131 13.75 -13.57 11.19
CA PHE A 131 13.55 -12.12 11.18
C PHE A 131 13.89 -11.56 12.55
N LEU A 132 14.88 -10.67 12.61
CA LEU A 132 15.36 -10.07 13.85
C LEU A 132 14.66 -8.72 14.09
N PRO A 133 14.19 -8.44 15.31
CA PRO A 133 13.68 -7.12 15.65
C PRO A 133 14.80 -6.08 15.58
N VAL A 134 14.52 -4.94 14.96
CA VAL A 134 15.46 -3.82 14.83
C VAL A 134 14.79 -2.51 15.19
N LYS A 135 15.58 -1.49 15.55
CA LYS A 135 15.05 -0.13 15.63
C LYS A 135 14.75 0.35 14.20
N PRO A 136 13.57 0.92 13.93
CA PRO A 136 13.18 1.29 12.57
C PRO A 136 14.20 2.19 11.88
N TYR A 137 14.66 3.23 12.57
CA TYR A 137 15.53 4.27 12.01
C TYR A 137 17.01 3.87 11.88
N ASP A 138 17.41 2.70 12.38
CA ASP A 138 18.74 2.16 12.08
C ASP A 138 18.83 1.74 10.60
N TYR A 139 17.69 1.35 10.00
CA TYR A 139 17.57 0.81 8.63
C TYR A 139 16.72 1.65 7.68
N LEU A 140 15.81 2.46 8.20
CA LEU A 140 15.00 3.43 7.45
C LEU A 140 15.51 4.84 7.78
N GLU A 141 16.54 5.29 7.09
CA GLU A 141 17.17 6.56 7.37
C GLU A 141 16.36 7.72 6.79
N VAL A 142 15.79 8.55 7.66
CA VAL A 142 14.89 9.65 7.30
C VAL A 142 15.64 10.98 7.34
N GLN A 143 15.75 11.61 6.17
CA GLN A 143 16.43 12.89 5.93
C GLN A 143 15.40 13.93 5.46
N GLU A 144 15.37 15.09 6.12
CA GLU A 144 14.61 16.23 5.64
C GLU A 144 15.39 16.88 4.50
N ASP A 145 14.95 16.64 3.27
CA ASP A 145 15.61 17.13 2.05
C ASP A 145 15.07 18.52 1.66
N ASN A 146 13.74 18.69 1.74
CA ASN A 146 13.02 19.92 1.44
C ASN A 146 11.74 19.98 2.30
N PRO A 147 11.21 21.16 2.69
CA PRO A 147 9.92 21.29 3.36
C PRO A 147 8.77 20.44 2.79
N ASP A 148 8.75 20.20 1.47
CA ASP A 148 7.66 19.48 0.80
C ASP A 148 7.88 17.95 0.71
N LYS A 149 9.11 17.46 0.87
CA LYS A 149 9.47 16.05 0.68
C LYS A 149 10.52 15.58 1.68
N THR A 150 10.24 14.43 2.29
CA THR A 150 11.16 13.74 3.18
C THR A 150 11.79 12.57 2.45
N LYS A 151 13.12 12.54 2.38
CA LYS A 151 13.88 11.46 1.77
C LYS A 151 14.02 10.31 2.78
N VAL A 152 13.85 9.08 2.30
CA VAL A 152 14.07 7.86 3.08
C VAL A 152 15.03 6.94 2.34
N VAL A 153 16.10 6.53 3.01
CA VAL A 153 17.06 5.53 2.51
C VAL A 153 16.87 4.21 3.27
N MET A 154 16.58 3.14 2.55
CA MET A 154 16.47 1.78 3.05
C MET A 154 17.82 1.07 2.95
N LYS A 155 18.44 0.77 4.10
CA LYS A 155 19.74 0.07 4.14
C LYS A 155 19.67 -1.42 3.80
N VAL A 156 18.45 -1.94 3.63
CA VAL A 156 18.16 -3.33 3.27
C VAL A 156 17.03 -3.35 2.24
N PRO A 157 17.01 -4.33 1.31
CA PRO A 157 15.99 -4.38 0.25
C PRO A 157 14.59 -4.69 0.79
N LYS A 158 14.47 -5.22 2.02
CA LYS A 158 13.20 -5.59 2.64
C LYS A 158 13.19 -5.29 4.14
N VAL A 159 12.13 -4.62 4.59
CA VAL A 159 11.81 -4.43 6.00
C VAL A 159 10.43 -5.03 6.28
N VAL A 160 10.37 -5.96 7.22
CA VAL A 160 9.10 -6.50 7.73
C VAL A 160 8.59 -5.57 8.82
N ILE A 161 7.28 -5.32 8.79
CA ILE A 161 6.60 -4.37 9.66
C ILE A 161 5.50 -5.12 10.39
N GLN A 162 5.42 -4.93 11.70
CA GLN A 162 4.32 -5.44 12.51
C GLN A 162 3.60 -4.27 13.17
N TYR A 163 2.30 -4.15 12.95
CA TYR A 163 1.47 -3.14 13.61
C TYR A 163 0.74 -3.76 14.79
N LYS A 164 0.93 -3.18 15.98
CA LYS A 164 0.32 -3.61 17.26
C LYS A 164 0.41 -5.12 17.51
N LYS A 165 1.53 -5.74 17.12
CA LYS A 165 1.82 -7.17 17.30
C LYS A 165 0.83 -8.15 16.63
N ALA A 166 0.03 -7.70 15.67
CA ALA A 166 -1.01 -8.52 15.05
C ALA A 166 -0.95 -8.50 13.52
N GLU A 167 -0.90 -7.32 12.92
CA GLU A 167 -0.90 -7.18 11.45
C GLU A 167 0.53 -7.13 10.92
N GLN A 168 0.87 -8.07 10.04
CA GLN A 168 2.19 -8.11 9.40
C GLN A 168 2.13 -7.58 7.97
N SER A 169 3.06 -6.71 7.64
CA SER A 169 3.29 -6.18 6.30
C SER A 169 4.79 -6.20 5.99
N ALA A 170 5.18 -5.88 4.76
CA ALA A 170 6.57 -5.59 4.47
C ALA A 170 6.68 -4.49 3.41
N LEU A 171 7.77 -3.75 3.52
CA LEU A 171 8.25 -2.77 2.56
C LEU A 171 9.43 -3.37 1.79
N MET A 172 9.40 -3.29 0.46
CA MET A 172 10.41 -3.90 -0.40
C MET A 172 10.81 -2.94 -1.52
N MET A 173 12.10 -2.79 -1.77
CA MET A 173 12.62 -2.04 -2.93
C MET A 173 13.18 -3.01 -3.97
N ILE A 174 13.04 -2.66 -5.25
CA ILE A 174 13.51 -3.47 -6.38
C ILE A 174 14.59 -2.75 -7.21
N ASP A 175 15.17 -3.41 -8.21
CA ASP A 175 16.12 -2.83 -9.17
C ASP A 175 17.33 -2.12 -8.53
N ASN A 176 17.77 -2.63 -7.37
CA ASN A 176 18.85 -2.03 -6.57
C ASN A 176 18.57 -0.57 -6.15
N TYR A 177 17.30 -0.14 -6.13
CA TYR A 177 16.90 1.10 -5.48
C TYR A 177 16.95 0.94 -3.96
N ASP A 178 17.40 1.99 -3.29
CA ASP A 178 17.40 2.10 -1.83
C ASP A 178 16.67 3.35 -1.33
N THR A 179 16.34 4.29 -2.22
CA THR A 179 15.87 5.62 -1.85
C THR A 179 14.47 5.87 -2.40
N PHE A 180 13.60 6.42 -1.56
CA PHE A 180 12.30 6.97 -1.94
C PHE A 180 12.01 8.26 -1.15
N TYR A 181 11.00 9.01 -1.58
CA TYR A 181 10.60 10.27 -0.96
C TYR A 181 9.14 10.20 -0.55
N ILE A 182 8.80 10.74 0.61
CA ILE A 182 7.44 10.84 1.14
C ILE A 182 7.03 12.31 1.18
N ASP A 183 5.87 12.65 0.61
CA ASP A 183 5.31 14.00 0.70
C ASP A 183 4.54 14.23 2.02
N GLN A 184 4.01 15.44 2.20
CA GLN A 184 3.23 15.81 3.39
C GLN A 184 1.95 14.97 3.61
N PHE A 185 1.41 14.33 2.58
CA PHE A 185 0.21 13.51 2.67
C PHE A 185 0.53 12.04 2.95
N GLY A 186 1.80 11.63 2.87
CA GLY A 186 2.24 10.24 3.02
C GLY A 186 2.32 9.48 1.68
N ILE A 187 2.28 10.18 0.55
CA ILE A 187 2.48 9.58 -0.78
C ILE A 187 3.98 9.43 -1.00
N HIS A 188 4.38 8.26 -1.53
CA HIS A 188 5.77 7.98 -1.82
C HIS A 188 6.07 8.08 -3.32
N GLN A 189 7.32 8.34 -3.67
CA GLN A 189 7.85 8.30 -5.04
C GLN A 189 9.34 7.86 -5.02
N PRO A 190 9.84 7.16 -6.05
CA PRO A 190 9.10 6.64 -7.20
C PRO A 190 8.17 5.46 -6.81
N VAL A 191 6.94 5.46 -7.33
CA VAL A 191 5.89 4.49 -6.95
C VAL A 191 6.22 3.08 -7.46
N GLU A 192 6.92 3.01 -8.59
CA GLU A 192 7.31 1.80 -9.29
C GLU A 192 8.50 1.07 -8.66
N LYS A 193 9.17 1.67 -7.67
CA LYS A 193 10.33 1.05 -6.99
C LYS A 193 10.03 0.55 -5.59
N LEU A 194 8.90 0.93 -5.01
CA LEU A 194 8.53 0.60 -3.63
C LEU A 194 7.27 -0.25 -3.56
N PHE A 195 7.44 -1.49 -3.09
CA PHE A 195 6.38 -2.49 -3.04
C PHE A 195 5.96 -2.81 -1.61
N PHE A 196 4.66 -3.14 -1.51
CA PHE A 196 4.03 -3.55 -0.27
C PHE A 196 3.55 -5.00 -0.35
N SER A 197 3.80 -5.76 0.71
CA SER A 197 3.21 -7.08 0.91
C SER A 197 2.56 -7.21 2.30
N GLY A 198 1.92 -8.35 2.56
CA GLY A 198 1.13 -8.56 3.77
C GLY A 198 -0.10 -7.65 3.78
N VAL A 199 -0.49 -7.16 4.96
CA VAL A 199 -1.72 -6.36 5.12
C VAL A 199 -1.74 -5.12 4.22
N PHE A 200 -0.62 -4.41 4.06
CA PHE A 200 -0.51 -3.27 3.13
C PHE A 200 -0.81 -3.68 1.68
N GLY A 201 -0.31 -4.85 1.27
CA GLY A 201 -0.54 -5.41 -0.07
C GLY A 201 -1.92 -6.02 -0.28
N TYR A 202 -2.62 -6.45 0.76
CA TYR A 202 -3.97 -7.03 0.65
C TYR A 202 -5.08 -5.98 0.69
N LYS A 203 -4.93 -4.91 1.49
CA LYS A 203 -5.98 -3.91 1.71
C LYS A 203 -6.18 -2.95 0.51
N ARG A 204 -5.12 -2.60 -0.25
CA ARG A 204 -5.08 -1.79 -1.50
C ARG A 204 -6.30 -0.86 -1.71
N MET A 205 -6.94 -0.92 -2.89
CA MET A 205 -8.06 -0.05 -3.29
C MET A 205 -9.30 -0.24 -2.41
N ALA A 206 -9.51 -1.45 -1.89
CA ALA A 206 -10.67 -1.74 -1.06
C ALA A 206 -10.65 -0.98 0.27
N ALA A 207 -9.48 -0.68 0.83
CA ALA A 207 -9.35 0.07 2.07
C ALA A 207 -8.85 1.52 1.86
N LEU A 208 -8.78 1.98 0.61
CA LEU A 208 -8.18 3.29 0.32
C LEU A 208 -9.04 4.40 0.92
N LEU A 209 -8.37 5.35 1.56
CA LEU A 209 -8.94 6.59 2.08
C LEU A 209 -8.42 7.78 1.26
N PRO A 210 -9.16 8.90 1.23
CA PRO A 210 -8.66 10.15 0.68
C PRO A 210 -7.29 10.51 1.27
N LEU A 211 -6.42 11.10 0.44
CA LEU A 211 -5.05 11.44 0.82
C LEU A 211 -4.96 12.48 1.94
N ASP A 212 -6.00 13.31 2.10
CA ASP A 212 -6.16 14.31 3.15
C ASP A 212 -6.91 13.76 4.38
N TYR A 213 -7.32 12.49 4.38
CA TYR A 213 -8.01 11.88 5.51
C TYR A 213 -7.15 11.94 6.78
N SER A 214 -7.76 12.37 7.88
CA SER A 214 -7.18 12.34 9.22
C SER A 214 -8.20 11.73 10.18
N PRO A 215 -7.81 10.77 11.05
CA PRO A 215 -8.75 10.09 11.94
C PRO A 215 -9.30 10.97 13.08
N ASP A 216 -8.72 12.16 13.29
CA ASP A 216 -9.05 13.08 14.38
C ASP A 216 -9.56 14.45 13.90
N LYS A 217 -9.71 14.65 12.58
CA LYS A 217 -10.49 15.75 11.99
C LYS A 217 -11.92 15.30 11.70
#